data_AF-A0A1V5TJS6-F1
#
_entry.id   AF-A0A1V5TJS6-F1
#
_cell.length_a   1.000
_cell.length_b   1.000
_cell.length_c   1.000
_cell.angle_alpha   90.00
_cell.angle_beta   90.00
_cell.angle_gamma   90.00
#
_symmetry.space_group_name_H-M   'P 1'
#
loop_
_entity.id
_entity.type
_entity.pdbx_description
1 polymer ?
#
loop_
_entity_poly.entity_id
_entity_poly.type
_entity_poly.pdbx_seq_one_letter_code
_entity_poly.pdbx_strand_id
1 'polypeptide(L)' 'MTKRNFFTKFMNFIGWLTGVVVSLAVGFGMVDGVLSIKFIPDIVMKIFGWIVIVTTLIGVFIGIMKLFSKSN' A
#
# COMPACT_ATOMS: atom_id res chain seq x y z
N MET A 1 11.36 18.78 -25.63
CA MET A 1 11.59 18.13 -24.31
C MET A 1 10.25 17.83 -23.62
N THR A 2 9.49 16.82 -24.09
CA THR A 2 8.10 16.60 -23.62
C THR A 2 7.83 15.14 -23.20
N LYS A 3 8.66 14.17 -23.61
CA LYS A 3 8.48 12.74 -23.25
C LYS A 3 8.76 12.40 -21.78
N ARG A 4 9.55 13.22 -21.07
CA ARG A 4 9.88 13.00 -19.65
C ARG A 4 8.64 12.95 -18.76
N ASN A 5 7.65 13.80 -19.01
CA ASN A 5 6.52 13.97 -18.10
C ASN A 5 5.56 12.77 -18.08
N PHE A 6 5.38 12.09 -19.22
CA PHE A 6 4.53 10.89 -19.29
C PHE A 6 5.18 9.70 -18.60
N PHE A 7 6.45 9.42 -18.91
CA PHE A 7 7.20 8.35 -18.26
C PHE A 7 7.32 8.56 -16.75
N THR A 8 7.59 9.79 -16.29
CA THR A 8 7.64 10.08 -14.85
C THR A 8 6.28 9.88 -14.17
N LYS A 9 5.17 10.32 -14.78
CA LYS A 9 3.82 10.08 -14.22
C LYS A 9 3.51 8.58 -14.14
N PHE A 10 3.84 7.82 -15.18
CA PHE A 10 3.61 6.39 -15.24
C PHE A 10 4.47 5.62 -14.22
N MET A 11 5.75 5.93 -14.10
CA MET A 11 6.64 5.36 -13.07
C MET A 11 6.15 5.69 -11.66
N ASN A 12 5.65 6.91 -11.43
CA ASN A 12 5.12 7.31 -10.13
C ASN A 12 3.82 6.56 -9.79
N PHE A 13 2.96 6.29 -10.78
CA PHE A 13 1.76 5.46 -10.60
C PHE A 13 2.13 4.01 -10.27
N ILE A 14 3.08 3.43 -11.00
CA ILE A 14 3.56 2.06 -10.72
C ILE A 14 4.18 1.99 -9.33
N GLY A 15 5.01 2.96 -8.94
CA GLY A 15 5.60 3.00 -7.61
C GLY A 15 4.54 3.05 -6.50
N TRP A 16 3.51 3.88 -6.67
CA TRP A 16 2.38 3.92 -5.75
C TRP A 16 1.60 2.59 -5.71
N LEU A 17 1.28 2.01 -6.87
CA LEU A 17 0.54 0.75 -6.96
C LEU A 17 1.32 -0.41 -6.33
N THR A 18 2.62 -0.52 -6.62
CA THR A 18 3.50 -1.50 -6.01
C THR A 18 3.55 -1.33 -4.49
N GLY A 19 3.65 -0.09 -3.99
CA GLY A 19 3.61 0.19 -2.56
C GLY A 19 2.31 -0.32 -1.91
N VAL A 20 1.17 -0.04 -2.52
CA VAL A 20 -0.15 -0.51 -2.07
C VAL A 20 -0.21 -2.04 -2.02
N VAL A 21 0.20 -2.72 -3.09
CA VAL A 21 0.16 -4.18 -3.19
C VAL A 21 1.06 -4.83 -2.14
N VAL A 22 2.29 -4.32 -1.96
CA VAL A 22 3.23 -4.84 -0.95
C VAL A 22 2.69 -4.61 0.46
N SER A 23 2.15 -3.43 0.78
CA SER A 23 1.56 -3.15 2.10
C SER A 23 0.38 -4.05 2.42
N LEU A 24 -0.53 -4.28 1.47
CA LEU A 24 -1.65 -5.23 1.64
C LEU A 24 -1.17 -6.66 1.81
N ALA A 25 -0.18 -7.11 1.01
CA ALA A 25 0.39 -8.44 1.11
C ALA A 25 1.03 -8.68 2.49
N VAL A 26 1.77 -7.69 3.01
CA VAL A 26 2.35 -7.76 4.36
C VAL A 26 1.26 -7.75 5.42
N GLY A 27 0.27 -6.87 5.31
CA GLY A 27 -0.84 -6.79 6.26
C GLY A 27 -1.63 -8.10 6.36
N PHE A 28 -2.03 -8.68 5.23
CA PHE A 28 -2.68 -9.99 5.21
C PHE A 28 -1.76 -11.11 5.68
N GLY A 29 -0.48 -11.09 5.31
CA GLY A 29 0.50 -12.06 5.78
C GLY A 29 0.69 -12.07 7.30
N MET A 30 0.57 -10.90 7.94
CA MET A 30 0.61 -10.77 9.41
C MET A 30 -0.69 -11.23 10.08
N VAL A 31 -1.85 -11.05 9.44
CA VAL A 31 -3.15 -11.49 9.98
C VAL A 31 -3.30 -13.02 9.89
N ASP A 32 -2.93 -13.60 8.75
CA ASP A 32 -3.05 -15.03 8.48
C ASP A 32 -1.93 -15.86 9.14
N GLY A 33 -0.95 -15.21 9.76
CA GLY A 33 0.17 -15.87 10.45
C GLY A 33 1.21 -16.49 9.51
N VAL A 34 1.12 -16.19 8.20
CA VAL A 34 2.13 -16.59 7.20
C VAL A 34 3.46 -15.89 7.48
N LEU A 35 3.41 -14.65 7.97
CA LEU A 35 4.57 -13.89 8.40
C LEU A 35 4.68 -13.95 9.93
N SER A 36 5.46 -14.91 10.43
CA SER A 36 5.77 -15.01 11.86
C SER A 36 7.13 -14.37 12.15
N ILE A 37 7.12 -13.25 12.86
CA ILE A 37 8.33 -12.62 13.36
C ILE A 37 8.67 -13.30 14.68
N LYS A 38 9.79 -14.03 14.69
CA LYS A 38 10.38 -14.57 15.92
C LYS A 38 10.51 -13.42 16.92
N PHE A 39 10.09 -13.64 18.17
CA PHE A 39 10.07 -12.65 19.28
C PHE A 39 8.82 -11.75 19.41
N ILE A 40 7.85 -11.78 18.49
CA ILE A 40 6.60 -11.02 18.65
C ILE A 40 5.43 -11.99 18.87
N PRO A 41 4.58 -11.78 19.91
CA PRO A 41 3.39 -12.60 20.11
C PRO A 41 2.43 -12.51 18.91
N ASP A 42 1.82 -13.63 18.54
CA ASP A 42 0.92 -13.71 17.38
C ASP A 42 -0.24 -12.71 17.44
N ILE A 43 -0.76 -12.45 18.65
CA ILE A 43 -1.85 -11.49 18.86
C ILE A 43 -1.42 -10.07 18.46
N VAL A 44 -0.17 -9.71 18.72
CA VAL A 44 0.39 -8.39 18.44
C VAL A 44 0.60 -8.24 16.94
N MET A 45 1.11 -9.28 16.27
CA MET A 45 1.26 -9.28 14.81
C MET A 45 -0.08 -9.13 14.09
N LYS A 46 -1.15 -9.80 14.56
CA LYS A 46 -2.48 -9.65 13.98
C LYS A 46 -3.01 -8.22 14.10
N ILE A 47 -2.79 -7.57 15.24
CA ILE A 47 -3.16 -6.16 15.44
C ILE A 47 -2.40 -5.26 14.45
N PHE A 48 -1.09 -5.45 14.32
CA PHE A 48 -0.28 -4.69 13.35
C PHE A 48 -0.73 -4.93 11.91
N GLY A 49 -1.05 -6.17 11.54
CA GLY A 49 -1.56 -6.49 10.21
C GLY A 49 -2.85 -5.74 9.89
N TRP A 50 -3.81 -5.71 10.83
CA TRP A 50 -5.04 -4.93 10.67
C TRP A 50 -4.79 -3.42 10.57
N ILE A 51 -3.86 -2.87 11.35
CA ILE A 51 -3.49 -1.44 11.25
C ILE A 51 -2.95 -1.13 9.84
N VAL A 52 -2.06 -1.97 9.31
CA VAL A 52 -1.48 -1.79 7.98
C VAL A 52 -2.58 -1.90 6.90
N ILE A 53 -3.49 -2.86 7.00
CA ILE A 53 -4.59 -3.01 6.04
C ILE A 53 -5.46 -1.75 6.03
N VAL A 54 -5.91 -1.29 7.20
CA VAL A 54 -6.79 -0.11 7.32
C VAL A 54 -6.10 1.15 6.81
N THR A 55 -4.86 1.39 7.22
CA THR A 55 -4.10 2.58 6.78
C THR A 55 -3.80 2.53 5.27
N THR A 56 -3.54 1.35 4.72
CA THR A 56 -3.35 1.16 3.27
C THR A 56 -4.64 1.44 2.51
N LEU A 57 -5.81 0.97 3.00
CA LEU A 57 -7.11 1.26 2.38
C LEU A 57 -7.41 2.76 2.37
N ILE A 58 -7.13 3.46 3.47
CA ILE A 58 -7.27 4.93 3.54
C ILE A 58 -6.31 5.60 2.55
N GLY A 59 -5.05 5.16 2.48
CA GLY A 59 -4.06 5.69 1.56
C GLY A 59 -4.45 5.45 0.08
N VAL A 60 -5.03 4.29 -0.22
CA VAL A 60 -5.56 3.96 -1.55
C VAL A 60 -6.71 4.88 -1.89
N PHE A 61 -7.66 5.06 -0.98
CA PHE A 61 -8.82 5.93 -1.17
C PHE A 61 -8.40 7.37 -1.50
N ILE A 62 -7.47 7.93 -0.72
CA ILE A 62 -6.92 9.27 -0.96
C ILE A 62 -6.14 9.33 -2.29
N GLY A 63 -5.34 8.29 -2.59
CA GLY A 63 -4.58 8.20 -3.83
C GLY A 63 -5.49 8.22 -5.07
N ILE A 64 -6.58 7.45 -5.02
CA ILE A 64 -7.61 7.41 -6.06
C ILE A 64 -8.30 8.77 -6.18
N MET A 65 -8.73 9.37 -5.07
CA MET A 65 -9.34 10.71 -5.09
C MET A 65 -8.41 11.76 -5.73
N LYS A 66 -7.12 11.72 -5.42
CA LYS A 66 -6.12 12.63 -5.99
C LYS A 66 -5.91 12.38 -7.50
N LEU A 67 -5.97 11.12 -7.93
CA LEU A 67 -5.95 10.74 -9.34
C LEU A 67 -7.17 11.30 -10.09
N PHE A 68 -8.37 11.16 -9.53
CA PHE A 68 -9.60 11.72 -10.10
C PHE A 68 -9.60 13.24 -10.11
N SER A 69 -9.21 13.89 -9.01
CA SER A 69 -9.12 15.36 -8.94
C SER A 69 -8.10 15.96 -9.90
N LYS A 70 -7.05 15.22 -10.26
CA LYS A 70 -6.04 15.67 -11.23
C LYS A 70 -6.52 15.55 -12.69
N SER A 71 -7.66 14.90 -12.93
CA SER A 71 -8.24 14.67 -14.25
C SER A 71 -9.35 15.67 -14.63
N ASN A 72 -9.85 16.48 -13.69
CA ASN A 72 -10.81 17.57 -13.89
C ASN A 72 -10.10 18.92 -13.71
#